data_AF-A0A9D8YNJ5-F1
#
_entry.id   AF-A0A9D8YNJ5-F1
#
_cell.length_a   1.000
_cell.length_b   1.000
_cell.length_c   1.000
_cell.angle_alpha   90.00
_cell.angle_beta   90.00
_cell.angle_gamma   90.00
#
_symmetry.space_group_name_H-M   'P 1'
#
loop_
_entity.id
_entity.type
_entity.pdbx_description
1 polymer ?
#
loop_
_entity_poly.entity_id
_entity_poly.type
_entity_poly.pdbx_seq_one_letter_code
_entity_poly.pdbx_strand_id
1 'polypeptide(L)'
;MTPNIQPAQVRLIRLALLSGIVLFGLVALFIAGQADHGVTLNADGPLAGFVALLVILAAGVVMLFRRRIDGAASYEERARMLIIAYAACELAALVGAVHLLMTGGMLPYIAGVVVYLFALVLLPVEAPA
;
A
#
# COMPACT_ATOMS: atom_id res chain seq x y z
N MET A 1 -19.85 20.31 13.24
CA MET A 1 -19.95 20.10 11.77
C MET A 1 -18.96 19.00 11.43
N THR A 2 -19.42 17.82 11.04
CA THR A 2 -18.53 16.80 10.46
C THR A 2 -18.05 17.33 9.11
N PRO A 3 -16.73 17.39 8.85
CA PRO A 3 -16.23 17.87 7.57
C PRO A 3 -16.76 16.98 6.45
N ASN A 4 -17.44 17.58 5.48
CA ASN A 4 -17.97 16.87 4.33
C ASN A 4 -16.78 16.42 3.44
N ILE A 5 -16.46 15.13 3.46
CA ILE A 5 -15.34 14.58 2.68
C ILE A 5 -15.72 14.60 1.20
N GLN A 6 -14.97 15.35 0.39
CA GLN A 6 -15.21 15.46 -1.04
C GLN A 6 -14.42 14.40 -1.83
N PRO A 7 -14.92 13.96 -3.00
CA PRO A 7 -14.18 13.03 -3.87
C PRO A 7 -12.79 13.51 -4.27
N ALA A 8 -12.63 14.83 -4.46
CA ALA A 8 -11.33 15.42 -4.75
C ALA A 8 -10.32 15.18 -3.63
N GLN A 9 -10.74 15.24 -2.36
CA GLN A 9 -9.86 15.01 -1.21
C GLN A 9 -9.38 13.56 -1.15
N VAL A 10 -10.27 12.59 -1.40
CA VAL A 10 -9.89 11.17 -1.44
C VAL A 10 -8.92 10.88 -2.58
N ARG A 11 -9.14 11.49 -3.76
CA ARG A 11 -8.20 11.38 -4.89
C ARG A 11 -6.81 11.94 -4.55
N LEU A 12 -6.75 13.09 -3.88
CA LEU A 12 -5.49 13.71 -3.44
C LEU A 12 -4.75 12.83 -2.43
N ILE A 13 -5.46 12.31 -1.42
CA ILE A 13 -4.88 11.39 -0.42
C ILE A 13 -4.29 10.16 -1.13
N ARG A 14 -5.03 9.56 -2.05
CA ARG A 14 -4.57 8.41 -2.83
C ARG A 14 -3.30 8.71 -3.64
N LEU A 15 -3.23 9.86 -4.30
CA LEU A 15 -2.03 10.25 -5.02
C LEU A 15 -0.84 10.53 -4.08
N ALA A 16 -1.09 11.12 -2.92
CA ALA A 16 -0.08 11.36 -1.91
C ALA A 16 0.53 10.04 -1.39
N LEU A 17 -0.31 9.06 -1.04
CA LEU A 17 0.13 7.71 -0.62
C LEU A 17 0.95 7.03 -1.72
N LEU A 18 0.49 7.06 -2.98
CA LEU A 18 1.25 6.51 -4.12
C LEU A 18 2.61 7.20 -4.27
N SER A 19 2.65 8.53 -4.14
CA SER A 19 3.90 9.28 -4.23
C SER A 19 4.89 8.90 -3.12
N GLY A 20 4.39 8.61 -1.92
CA GLY A 20 5.19 8.09 -0.81
C GLY A 20 5.82 6.73 -1.13
N ILE A 21 5.04 5.80 -1.66
CA ILE A 21 5.52 4.47 -2.08
C ILE A 21 6.62 4.57 -3.13
N VAL A 22 6.43 5.42 -4.13
CA VAL A 22 7.40 5.61 -5.22
C VAL A 22 8.67 6.28 -4.69
N LEU A 23 8.54 7.38 -3.94
CA LEU A 23 9.69 8.11 -3.42
C LEU A 23 10.53 7.25 -2.46
N PHE A 24 9.88 6.57 -1.52
CA PHE A 24 10.58 5.71 -0.58
C PHE A 24 11.21 4.50 -1.28
N GLY A 25 10.53 3.92 -2.28
CA GLY A 25 11.10 2.86 -3.10
C GLY A 25 12.34 3.28 -3.89
N LEU A 26 12.33 4.49 -4.47
CA LEU A 26 13.50 5.04 -5.16
C LEU A 26 14.69 5.23 -4.21
N VAL A 27 14.45 5.76 -3.00
CA VAL A 27 15.47 5.87 -1.96
C VAL A 27 15.99 4.49 -1.56
N ALA A 28 15.10 3.52 -1.36
CA ALA A 28 15.45 2.15 -1.02
C ALA A 28 16.32 1.48 -2.09
N LEU A 29 15.95 1.63 -3.36
CA LEU A 29 16.71 1.13 -4.50
C LEU A 29 18.10 1.77 -4.62
N PHE A 30 18.16 3.09 -4.44
CA PHE A 30 19.43 3.83 -4.53
C PHE A 30 20.40 3.40 -3.42
N ILE A 31 19.93 3.29 -2.18
CA ILE A 31 20.74 2.88 -1.04
C ILE A 31 21.15 1.40 -1.18
N ALA A 32 20.21 0.51 -1.52
CA ALA A 32 20.50 -0.90 -1.72
C ALA A 32 21.50 -1.14 -2.88
N GLY A 33 21.47 -0.31 -3.92
CA GLY A 33 22.42 -0.35 -5.03
C GLY A 33 23.81 0.22 -4.72
N GLN A 34 23.96 1.03 -3.67
CA GLN A 34 25.24 1.58 -3.21
C GLN A 34 25.93 0.72 -2.15
N ALA A 35 25.20 -0.17 -1.48
CA ALA A 35 25.79 -1.08 -0.53
C ALA A 35 26.67 -2.10 -1.26
N ASP A 36 28.00 -1.95 -1.19
CA ASP A 36 28.93 -3.06 -1.39
C ASP A 36 28.44 -4.18 -0.46
N HIS A 37 28.06 -5.34 -1.02
CA HIS A 37 27.29 -6.40 -0.37
C HIS A 37 28.06 -7.17 0.73
N GLY A 38 28.61 -6.47 1.73
CA GLY A 38 29.33 -7.04 2.87
C GLY A 38 28.47 -7.33 4.10
N VAL A 39 27.20 -6.91 4.10
CA VAL A 39 26.26 -7.19 5.19
C VAL A 39 24.99 -7.79 4.57
N THR A 40 25.10 -9.04 4.11
CA THR A 40 23.94 -9.92 4.09
C THR A 40 23.53 -10.11 5.55
N LEU A 41 22.65 -9.27 6.05
CA LEU A 41 21.77 -9.70 7.12
C LEU A 41 21.09 -10.94 6.54
N ASN A 42 21.49 -12.12 7.02
CA ASN A 42 20.70 -13.33 6.88
C ASN A 42 19.36 -13.00 7.54
N ALA A 43 18.48 -12.34 6.80
CA ALA A 43 17.09 -12.17 7.12
C ALA A 43 16.45 -13.53 6.88
N ASP A 44 16.86 -14.47 7.72
CA ASP A 44 16.35 -15.83 7.77
C ASP A 44 14.83 -15.73 7.88
N GLY A 45 14.14 -16.63 7.17
CA GLY A 45 12.70 -16.94 7.14
C GLY A 45 11.68 -15.92 7.72
N PRO A 46 11.64 -15.70 9.04
CA PRO A 46 10.64 -14.87 9.72
C PRO A 46 10.38 -13.48 9.14
N LEU A 47 11.40 -12.70 8.72
CA LEU A 47 11.15 -11.34 8.20
C LEU A 47 10.45 -11.38 6.84
N ALA A 48 10.92 -12.24 5.93
CA ALA A 48 10.27 -12.45 4.64
C ALA A 48 8.85 -13.00 4.80
N GLY A 49 8.63 -13.91 5.76
CA GLY A 49 7.30 -14.42 6.11
C GLY A 49 6.36 -13.34 6.64
N PHE A 50 6.85 -12.43 7.48
CA PHE A 50 6.08 -11.28 7.97
C PHE A 50 5.70 -10.32 6.84
N VAL A 51 6.65 -10.01 5.94
CA VAL A 51 6.36 -9.14 4.79
C VAL A 51 5.33 -9.78 3.86
N ALA A 52 5.46 -11.07 3.57
CA ALA A 52 4.49 -11.82 2.76
C ALA A 52 3.09 -11.81 3.41
N LEU A 53 3.02 -11.99 4.73
CA LEU A 53 1.77 -11.90 5.48
C LEU A 53 1.11 -10.52 5.33
N LEU A 54 1.88 -9.43 5.40
CA LEU A 54 1.34 -8.08 5.22
C LEU A 54 0.83 -7.82 3.80
N VAL A 55 1.50 -8.35 2.79
CA VAL A 55 1.02 -8.29 1.39
C VAL A 55 -0.31 -9.05 1.25
N ILE A 56 -0.42 -10.24 1.83
CA ILE A 56 -1.65 -11.03 1.84
C ILE A 56 -2.76 -10.30 2.60
N LEU A 57 -2.46 -9.74 3.76
CA LEU A 57 -3.42 -8.97 4.56
C LEU A 57 -3.94 -7.76 3.78
N ALA A 58 -3.05 -7.01 3.11
CA ALA A 58 -3.43 -5.88 2.28
C ALA A 58 -4.34 -6.30 1.12
N ALA A 59 -4.01 -7.40 0.42
CA ALA A 59 -4.89 -7.94 -0.62
C ALA A 59 -6.26 -8.37 -0.06
N GLY A 60 -6.28 -8.99 1.12
CA GLY A 60 -7.50 -9.34 1.84
C GLY A 60 -8.35 -8.12 2.20
N VAL A 61 -7.72 -7.03 2.64
CA VAL A 61 -8.36 -5.74 2.89
C VAL A 61 -9.00 -5.21 1.61
N VAL A 62 -8.30 -5.20 0.48
CA VAL A 62 -8.87 -4.76 -0.81
C VAL A 62 -10.12 -5.57 -1.16
N MET A 63 -10.06 -6.91 -1.05
CA MET A 63 -11.19 -7.79 -1.35
C MET A 63 -12.37 -7.60 -0.39
N LEU A 64 -12.09 -7.42 0.90
CA LEU A 64 -13.10 -7.16 1.92
C LEU A 64 -13.82 -5.84 1.65
N PHE A 65 -13.07 -4.77 1.42
CA PHE A 65 -13.63 -3.44 1.18
C PHE A 65 -14.33 -3.35 -0.17
N ARG A 66 -13.86 -4.05 -1.21
CA ARG A 66 -14.57 -4.14 -2.49
C ARG A 66 -16.00 -4.64 -2.31
N ARG A 67 -16.21 -5.65 -1.47
CA ARG A 67 -17.55 -6.21 -1.19
C ARG A 67 -18.42 -5.31 -0.32
N ARG A 68 -17.80 -4.46 0.51
CA ARG A 68 -18.49 -3.61 1.50
C ARG A 68 -18.84 -2.23 0.94
N ILE A 69 -18.05 -1.72 0.00
CA ILE A 69 -18.19 -0.36 -0.56
C ILE A 69 -19.53 -0.15 -1.27
N ASP A 70 -20.04 -1.17 -1.94
CA ASP A 70 -21.34 -1.10 -2.64
C ASP A 70 -22.52 -1.05 -1.67
N GLY A 71 -22.32 -1.46 -0.40
CA GLY A 71 -23.32 -1.42 0.66
C GLY A 71 -23.18 -0.25 1.63
N ALA A 72 -22.30 0.71 1.37
CA ALA A 72 -22.09 1.85 2.25
C ALA A 72 -23.32 2.78 2.25
N ALA A 73 -23.77 3.20 3.44
CA ALA A 73 -25.00 4.00 3.58
C ALA A 73 -24.81 5.46 3.16
N SER A 74 -23.56 5.93 3.10
CA SER A 74 -23.22 7.31 2.73
C SER A 74 -21.89 7.40 2.00
N TYR A 75 -21.69 8.50 1.27
CA TYR A 75 -20.40 8.81 0.64
C TYR A 75 -19.28 8.96 1.66
N GLU A 76 -19.56 9.57 2.82
CA GLU A 76 -18.56 9.80 3.86
C GLU A 76 -18.04 8.47 4.43
N GLU A 77 -18.95 7.52 4.68
CA GLU A 77 -18.58 6.17 5.11
C GLU A 77 -17.70 5.48 4.06
N ARG A 78 -18.12 5.51 2.79
CA ARG A 78 -17.33 4.96 1.68
C ARG A 78 -15.95 5.61 1.56
N ALA A 79 -15.86 6.93 1.69
CA ALA A 79 -14.61 7.67 1.61
C ALA A 79 -13.62 7.25 2.72
N ARG A 80 -14.10 7.10 3.96
CA ARG A 80 -13.29 6.60 5.08
C ARG A 80 -12.79 5.18 4.82
N MET A 81 -13.67 4.29 4.36
CA MET A 81 -13.32 2.91 3.99
C MET A 81 -12.24 2.87 2.90
N LEU A 82 -12.37 3.70 1.86
CA LEU A 82 -11.39 3.83 0.79
C LEU A 82 -10.02 4.26 1.31
N ILE A 83 -9.96 5.30 2.13
CA ILE A 83 -8.71 5.81 2.70
C ILE A 83 -8.00 4.72 3.52
N ILE A 84 -8.75 4.01 4.36
CA ILE A 84 -8.22 2.90 5.17
C ILE A 84 -7.65 1.79 4.27
N ALA A 85 -8.39 1.39 3.23
CA ALA A 85 -7.94 0.36 2.29
C ALA A 85 -6.65 0.78 1.56
N TYR A 86 -6.57 2.03 1.09
CA TYR A 86 -5.37 2.56 0.44
C TYR A 86 -4.18 2.63 1.40
N ALA A 87 -4.36 3.08 2.64
CA ALA A 87 -3.29 3.12 3.64
C ALA A 87 -2.76 1.72 4.01
N ALA A 88 -3.65 0.72 4.10
CA ALA A 88 -3.24 -0.67 4.32
C ALA A 88 -2.38 -1.22 3.17
N CYS A 89 -2.72 -0.86 1.92
CA CYS A 89 -1.92 -1.24 0.75
C CYS A 89 -0.57 -0.51 0.72
N GLU A 90 -0.56 0.78 1.08
CA GLU A 90 0.66 1.57 1.16
C GLU A 90 1.64 0.95 2.15
N LEU A 91 1.16 0.55 3.34
CA LEU A 91 1.97 -0.10 4.36
C LEU A 91 2.66 -1.37 3.83
N ALA A 92 1.97 -2.19 3.03
CA ALA A 92 2.56 -3.39 2.45
C ALA A 92 3.75 -3.08 1.51
N ALA A 93 3.62 -2.04 0.68
CA ALA A 93 4.74 -1.56 -0.14
C ALA A 93 5.84 -0.94 0.73
N LEU A 94 5.45 -0.18 1.75
CA LEU A 94 6.22 0.32 2.89
C LEU A 94 7.25 -0.68 3.38
N VAL A 95 6.71 -1.77 3.92
CA VAL A 95 7.47 -2.85 4.54
C VAL A 95 8.29 -3.63 3.50
N GLY A 96 7.78 -3.78 2.27
CA GLY A 96 8.54 -4.35 1.17
C GLY A 96 9.79 -3.52 0.80
N ALA A 97 9.71 -2.19 0.84
CA ALA A 97 10.86 -1.31 0.62
C ALA A 97 11.88 -1.38 1.75
N VAL A 98 11.43 -1.52 3.01
CA VAL A 98 12.33 -1.79 4.15
C VAL A 98 13.02 -3.14 3.97
N HIS A 99 12.30 -4.18 3.53
CA HIS A 99 12.91 -5.47 3.21
C HIS A 99 13.98 -5.35 2.12
N LEU A 100 13.70 -4.59 1.06
CA LEU A 100 14.67 -4.29 0.00
C LEU A 100 15.94 -3.62 0.57
N LEU A 101 15.79 -2.62 1.45
CA LEU A 101 16.94 -1.97 2.11
C LEU A 101 17.78 -2.93 2.94
N MET A 102 17.15 -3.88 3.63
CA MET A 102 17.83 -4.80 4.54
C MET A 102 18.48 -5.98 3.84
N THR A 103 17.91 -6.43 2.72
CA THR A 103 18.25 -7.73 2.10
C THR A 103 18.68 -7.62 0.63
N GLY A 104 18.46 -6.48 -0.02
CA GLY A 104 18.57 -6.32 -1.48
C GLY A 104 17.42 -6.96 -2.28
N GLY A 105 16.53 -7.71 -1.63
CA GLY A 105 15.42 -8.40 -2.29
C GLY A 105 14.27 -7.47 -2.68
N MET A 106 14.06 -7.29 -4.00
CA MET A 106 13.05 -6.36 -4.55
C MET A 106 11.62 -6.93 -4.60
N LEU A 107 11.47 -8.27 -4.57
CA LEU A 107 10.19 -8.92 -4.82
C LEU A 107 9.06 -8.46 -3.86
N PRO A 108 9.28 -8.33 -2.53
CA PRO A 108 8.21 -7.93 -1.63
C PRO A 108 7.77 -6.46 -1.82
N TYR A 109 8.70 -5.58 -2.19
CA TYR A 109 8.36 -4.19 -2.56
C TYR A 109 7.44 -4.17 -3.78
N ILE A 110 7.82 -4.87 -4.85
CA ILE A 110 7.03 -4.96 -6.08
C ILE A 110 5.64 -5.53 -5.78
N ALA A 111 5.56 -6.59 -4.97
CA ALA A 111 4.28 -7.19 -4.59
C ALA A 111 3.37 -6.19 -3.87
N GLY A 112 3.90 -5.42 -2.92
CA GLY A 112 3.15 -4.35 -2.25
C GLY A 112 2.68 -3.25 -3.21
N VAL A 113 3.56 -2.79 -4.12
CA VAL A 113 3.21 -1.80 -5.15
C VAL A 113 2.08 -2.33 -6.05
N VAL A 114 2.18 -3.58 -6.50
CA VAL A 114 1.16 -4.22 -7.34
C VAL A 114 -0.19 -4.28 -6.61
N VAL A 115 -0.20 -4.68 -5.33
CA VAL A 115 -1.44 -4.68 -4.51
C VAL A 115 -2.04 -3.27 -4.43
N TYR A 116 -1.21 -2.24 -4.23
CA TYR A 116 -1.67 -0.86 -4.22
C TYR A 116 -2.28 -0.44 -5.57
N LEU A 117 -1.61 -0.75 -6.69
CA LEU A 117 -2.13 -0.46 -8.02
C LEU A 117 -3.45 -1.20 -8.31
N PHE A 118 -3.58 -2.45 -7.86
CA PHE A 118 -4.86 -3.16 -7.92
C PHE A 118 -5.95 -2.46 -7.11
N ALA A 119 -5.62 -1.95 -5.92
CA ALA A 119 -6.56 -1.18 -5.11
C ALA A 119 -7.05 0.07 -5.85
N LEU A 120 -6.19 0.76 -6.62
CA LEU A 120 -6.58 1.93 -7.42
C LEU A 120 -7.67 1.61 -8.45
N VAL A 121 -7.59 0.42 -9.06
CA VAL A 121 -8.52 -0.05 -10.10
C VAL A 121 -9.80 -0.61 -9.47
N LEU A 122 -9.66 -1.42 -8.43
CA LEU A 122 -10.78 -2.14 -7.82
C LEU A 122 -11.62 -1.26 -6.90
N LEU A 123 -11.06 -0.19 -6.32
CA LEU A 123 -11.73 0.66 -5.34
C LEU A 123 -11.94 2.09 -5.87
N PRO A 124 -12.85 2.31 -6.84
CA PRO A 124 -13.04 3.61 -7.46
C PRO A 124 -13.56 4.65 -6.45
N VAL A 125 -13.06 5.88 -6.59
CA VAL A 125 -13.40 7.03 -5.71
C VAL A 125 -14.72 7.70 -6.09
N GLU A 126 -15.22 7.45 -7.30
CA GLU A 126 -16.46 8.01 -7.83
C GLU A 126 -17.68 7.48 -7.07
N ALA A 127 -18.66 8.35 -6.81
CA ALA A 127 -19.95 7.95 -6.27
C ALA A 127 -20.63 6.95 -7.22
N PRO A 128 -21.44 5.99 -6.71
CA PRO A 128 -22.27 5.18 -7.60
C PRO A 128 -23.18 6.13 -8.41
N ALA A 129 -23.34 5.83 -9.70
CA ALA A 129 -24.29 6.52 -10.57
C ALA A 129 -25.74 6.33 -10.07
#